data_AF-A0A292RAQ3-F1
#
_entry.id   AF-A0A292RAQ3-F1
#
_cell.length_a   1.000
_cell.length_b   1.000
_cell.length_c   1.000
_cell.angle_alpha   90.00
_cell.angle_beta   90.00
_cell.angle_gamma   90.00
#
_symmetry.space_group_name_H-M   'P 1'
#
loop_
_entity.id
_entity.type
_entity.pdbx_description
1 polymer ?
#
loop_
_entity_poly.entity_id
_entity_poly.type
_entity_poly.pdbx_seq_one_letter_code
_entity_poly.pdbx_strand_id
1 'polypeptide(L)'
;MKNIIKIFMAIALIFGGLGAFANYFNPNLDVHEVRASHILVKTRPEAVKIKKEIESGQISFEDAAREYSLCPSGQNGGDLGYFNRKQMVQQFSDTAFDLKVGQISDPVGTKFGWHIIKTTAKR
;
A
#
# COMPACT_ATOMS: atom_id res chain seq x y z
N MET A 1 -8.49 -4.08 -34.50
CA MET A 1 -7.90 -3.67 -33.19
C MET A 1 -7.78 -4.80 -32.17
N LYS A 2 -8.79 -5.68 -31.98
CA LYS A 2 -8.74 -6.77 -30.98
C LYS A 2 -7.66 -7.86 -31.23
N ASN A 3 -7.19 -8.01 -32.47
CA ASN A 3 -6.27 -9.09 -32.85
C ASN A 3 -4.78 -8.70 -32.69
N ILE A 4 -4.45 -7.40 -32.71
CA ILE A 4 -3.07 -6.91 -32.54
C ILE A 4 -2.65 -6.98 -31.07
N ILE A 5 -3.58 -6.70 -30.15
CA ILE A 5 -3.36 -6.82 -28.69
C ILE A 5 -3.06 -8.28 -28.30
N LYS A 6 -3.71 -9.26 -28.94
CA LYS A 6 -3.46 -10.69 -28.68
C LYS A 6 -2.06 -11.15 -29.12
N ILE A 7 -1.53 -10.59 -30.20
CA ILE A 7 -0.20 -10.94 -30.71
C ILE A 7 0.91 -10.39 -29.78
N PHE A 8 0.75 -9.17 -29.27
CA PHE A 8 1.68 -8.63 -28.27
C PHE A 8 1.66 -9.39 -26.94
N MET A 9 0.49 -9.87 -26.52
CA MET A 9 0.35 -10.66 -25.29
C MET A 9 1.02 -12.04 -25.38
N ALA A 10 1.07 -12.65 -26.58
CA ALA A 10 1.70 -13.96 -26.79
C ALA A 10 3.24 -13.89 -26.87
N ILE A 11 3.81 -12.78 -27.36
CA ILE A 11 5.27 -12.61 -27.49
C ILE A 11 5.93 -12.38 -26.13
N ALA A 12 5.26 -11.67 -25.21
CA ALA A 12 5.77 -11.43 -23.86
C ALA A 12 5.96 -12.71 -23.02
N LEU A 13 5.24 -13.79 -23.34
CA LEU A 13 5.36 -15.09 -22.66
C LEU A 13 6.56 -15.92 -23.11
N ILE A 14 7.15 -15.63 -24.27
CA ILE A 14 8.16 -16.51 -24.89
C ILE A 14 9.60 -16.08 -24.54
N PHE A 15 9.82 -14.82 -24.13
CA PHE A 15 11.17 -14.29 -23.87
C PHE A 15 11.42 -13.72 -22.46
N GLY A 16 10.38 -13.45 -21.67
CA GLY A 16 10.52 -12.84 -20.35
C GLY A 16 9.92 -13.73 -19.28
N GLY A 17 10.77 -14.37 -18.47
CA GLY A 17 10.33 -15.15 -17.32
C GLY A 17 9.33 -14.38 -16.44
N LEU A 18 8.53 -15.11 -15.66
CA LEU A 18 7.37 -14.63 -14.87
C LEU A 18 7.54 -13.24 -14.20
N GLY A 19 8.75 -12.90 -13.73
CA GLY A 19 9.05 -11.60 -13.13
C GLY A 19 9.08 -10.41 -14.09
N ALA A 20 9.51 -10.59 -15.35
CA ALA A 20 9.49 -9.54 -16.36
C ALA A 20 8.07 -9.24 -16.89
N PHE A 21 7.23 -10.28 -16.96
CA PHE A 21 5.82 -10.14 -17.34
C PHE A 21 5.01 -9.36 -16.29
N ALA A 22 5.26 -9.61 -14.99
CA ALA A 22 4.62 -8.87 -13.90
C ALA A 22 4.97 -7.37 -13.95
N ASN A 23 6.24 -7.04 -14.26
CA ASN A 23 6.67 -5.65 -14.40
C ASN A 23 6.09 -4.96 -15.64
N TYR A 24 5.92 -5.66 -16.77
CA TYR A 24 5.36 -5.07 -18.00
C TYR A 24 3.91 -4.58 -17.83
N PHE A 25 3.15 -5.16 -16.90
CA PHE A 25 1.79 -4.76 -16.57
C PHE A 25 1.69 -4.00 -15.23
N ASN A 26 2.81 -3.59 -14.62
CA ASN A 26 2.75 -2.78 -13.40
C ASN A 26 2.38 -1.34 -13.77
N PRO A 27 1.15 -0.85 -13.47
CA PRO A 27 0.72 0.50 -13.81
C PRO A 27 1.48 1.58 -13.03
N ASN A 28 2.41 1.19 -12.15
CA ASN A 28 3.20 2.08 -11.31
C ASN A 28 4.66 2.26 -11.80
N LEU A 29 4.99 1.88 -13.03
CA LEU A 29 6.36 2.00 -13.59
C LEU A 29 6.92 3.44 -13.56
N ASP A 30 6.05 4.45 -13.65
CA ASP A 30 6.41 5.86 -13.57
C ASP A 30 6.14 6.51 -12.19
N VAL A 31 5.71 5.72 -11.19
CA VAL A 31 5.43 6.23 -9.84
C VAL A 31 6.74 6.26 -9.06
N HIS A 32 7.24 7.46 -8.82
CA HIS A 32 8.47 7.69 -8.07
C HIS A 32 8.19 7.88 -6.58
N GLU A 33 7.03 8.43 -6.24
CA GLU A 33 6.64 8.73 -4.86
C GLU A 33 5.17 8.39 -4.59
N VAL A 34 4.90 7.92 -3.38
CA VAL A 34 3.53 7.68 -2.90
C VAL A 34 3.29 8.49 -1.63
N ARG A 35 2.08 9.02 -1.49
CA ARG A 35 1.59 9.55 -0.22
C ARG A 35 0.75 8.47 0.44
N ALA A 36 1.03 8.16 1.69
CA ALA A 36 0.24 7.19 2.44
C ALA A 36 0.06 7.63 3.89
N SER A 37 -1.07 7.20 4.45
CA SER A 37 -1.33 7.26 5.89
C SER A 37 -1.16 5.87 6.49
N HIS A 38 -0.75 5.79 7.75
CA HIS A 38 -0.64 4.51 8.45
C HIS A 38 -1.10 4.55 9.91
N ILE A 39 -1.50 3.38 10.40
CA ILE A 39 -1.80 3.10 11.80
C ILE A 39 -0.83 2.03 12.27
N LEU A 40 0.02 2.35 13.25
CA LEU A 40 0.97 1.42 13.83
C LEU A 40 0.45 0.89 15.17
N VAL A 41 0.35 -0.43 15.32
CA VAL A 41 -0.05 -1.08 16.56
C VAL A 41 0.90 -2.22 16.94
N LYS A 42 0.83 -2.68 18.19
CA LYS A 42 1.76 -3.70 18.71
C LYS A 42 1.49 -5.08 18.13
N THR A 43 0.22 -5.43 17.90
CA THR A 43 -0.18 -6.81 17.61
C THR A 43 -1.01 -6.95 16.34
N ARG A 44 -0.89 -8.09 15.67
CA ARG A 44 -1.70 -8.40 14.48
C ARG A 44 -3.20 -8.40 14.77
N PRO A 45 -3.70 -9.00 15.88
CA PRO A 45 -5.13 -9.04 16.15
C PRO A 45 -5.73 -7.64 16.31
N GLU A 46 -4.99 -6.72 16.94
CA GLU A 46 -5.36 -5.31 17.07
C GLU A 46 -5.47 -4.64 15.71
N ALA A 47 -4.48 -4.83 14.82
CA ALA A 47 -4.52 -4.30 13.46
C ALA A 47 -5.71 -4.85 12.66
N VAL A 48 -6.01 -6.15 12.80
CA VAL A 48 -7.17 -6.78 12.14
C VAL A 48 -8.48 -6.19 12.68
N LYS A 49 -8.59 -5.96 13.98
CA LYS A 49 -9.78 -5.37 14.61
C LYS A 49 -10.02 -3.96 14.06
N ILE A 50 -9.02 -3.09 14.13
CA ILE A 50 -9.10 -1.70 13.67
C ILE A 50 -9.45 -1.65 12.17
N LYS A 51 -8.82 -2.51 11.34
CA LYS A 51 -9.15 -2.59 9.92
C LYS A 51 -10.63 -2.89 9.68
N LYS A 52 -11.22 -3.82 10.43
CA LYS A 52 -12.66 -4.14 10.32
C LYS A 52 -13.55 -2.98 10.72
N GLU A 53 -13.19 -2.24 11.77
CA GLU A 53 -13.95 -1.07 12.20
C GLU A 53 -13.91 0.04 11.14
N ILE A 54 -12.76 0.23 10.48
CA ILE A 54 -12.61 1.16 9.36
C ILE A 54 -13.42 0.69 8.13
N GLU A 55 -13.31 -0.58 7.75
CA GLU A 55 -14.03 -1.15 6.58
C GLU A 55 -15.55 -1.16 6.77
N SER A 56 -16.02 -1.28 8.01
CA SER A 56 -17.45 -1.19 8.35
C SER A 56 -17.95 0.24 8.52
N GLY A 57 -17.06 1.24 8.48
CA GLY A 57 -17.40 2.65 8.63
C GLY A 57 -17.73 3.07 10.07
N GLN A 58 -17.40 2.25 11.07
CA GLN A 58 -17.60 2.60 12.49
C GLN A 58 -16.67 3.74 12.93
N ILE A 59 -15.47 3.79 12.35
CA ILE A 59 -14.47 4.82 12.61
C ILE A 59 -13.78 5.20 11.29
N SER A 60 -13.43 6.48 11.13
CA SER A 60 -12.62 6.91 9.99
C SER A 60 -11.18 6.39 10.14
N PHE A 61 -10.44 6.32 9.04
CA PHE A 61 -9.02 5.93 9.11
C PHE A 61 -8.22 6.95 9.95
N GLU A 62 -8.55 8.22 9.78
CA GLU A 62 -7.88 9.35 10.42
C GLU A 62 -8.15 9.36 11.93
N ASP A 63 -9.37 9.04 12.36
CA ASP A 63 -9.71 8.95 13.79
C ASP A 63 -9.09 7.70 14.42
N ALA A 64 -9.12 6.56 13.73
CA ALA A 64 -8.45 5.35 14.19
C ALA A 64 -6.92 5.56 14.32
N ALA A 65 -6.32 6.35 13.43
CA ALA A 65 -4.92 6.72 13.53
C ALA A 65 -4.63 7.60 14.75
N ARG A 66 -5.51 8.55 15.08
CA ARG A 66 -5.36 9.40 16.28
C ARG A 66 -5.54 8.61 17.57
N GLU A 67 -6.43 7.63 17.57
CA GLU A 67 -6.79 6.87 18.76
C GLU A 67 -5.82 5.70 19.04
N TYR A 68 -5.44 4.95 18.01
CA TYR A 68 -4.71 3.68 18.18
C TYR A 68 -3.25 3.72 17.72
N SER A 69 -2.85 4.67 16.88
CA SER A 69 -1.49 4.64 16.30
C SER A 69 -0.43 4.98 17.34
N LEU A 70 0.59 4.13 17.42
CA LEU A 70 1.78 4.34 18.25
C LEU A 70 2.84 5.21 17.56
N CYS A 71 2.60 5.62 16.32
CA CYS A 71 3.48 6.51 15.59
C CYS A 71 3.10 7.97 15.84
N PRO A 72 4.06 8.92 15.95
CA PRO A 72 3.77 10.35 16.07
C PRO A 72 2.87 10.91 14.95
N SER A 73 2.87 10.28 13.76
CA SER A 73 1.97 10.60 12.65
C SER A 73 0.49 10.44 13.00
N GLY A 74 0.15 9.66 14.03
CA GLY A 74 -1.23 9.43 14.49
C GLY A 74 -1.98 10.73 14.77
N GLN A 75 -1.31 11.75 15.31
CA GLN A 75 -1.90 13.08 15.58
C GLN A 75 -2.44 13.75 14.30
N ASN A 76 -1.78 13.49 13.17
CA ASN A 76 -2.14 14.01 11.85
C ASN A 76 -2.96 12.99 11.04
N GLY A 77 -3.71 12.11 11.70
CA GLY A 77 -4.51 11.08 11.02
C GLY A 77 -3.65 10.01 10.33
N GLY A 78 -2.41 9.83 10.79
CA GLY A 78 -1.46 8.84 10.28
C GLY A 78 -0.73 9.25 9.00
N ASP A 79 -0.93 10.46 8.48
CA ASP A 79 -0.29 10.90 7.23
C ASP A 79 1.25 10.99 7.36
N LEU A 80 1.95 10.34 6.43
CA LEU A 80 3.41 10.36 6.33
C LEU A 80 3.93 11.30 5.24
N GLY A 81 3.04 11.93 4.48
CA GLY A 81 3.44 12.70 3.30
C GLY A 81 3.95 11.82 2.17
N TYR A 82 4.58 12.44 1.17
CA TYR A 82 5.15 11.73 0.03
C TYR A 82 6.47 11.08 0.41
N PHE A 83 6.64 9.82 0.01
CA PHE A 83 7.88 9.10 0.16
C PHE A 83 8.16 8.20 -1.05
N ASN A 84 9.45 7.97 -1.30
CA ASN A 84 9.94 6.99 -2.26
C ASN A 84 10.23 5.64 -1.58
N ARG A 85 10.43 4.59 -2.37
CA ARG A 85 10.65 3.21 -1.87
C ARG A 85 11.80 3.06 -0.88
N LYS A 86 12.81 3.94 -0.92
CA LYS A 86 14.02 3.86 -0.10
C LYS A 86 13.90 4.57 1.25
N GLN A 87 12.87 5.41 1.44
CA GLN A 87 12.68 6.19 2.67
C GLN A 87 12.00 5.41 3.80
N MET A 88 11.25 4.36 3.47
CA MET A 88 10.56 3.51 4.46
C MET A 88 11.11 2.08 4.43
N VAL A 89 10.76 1.28 5.45
CA VAL A 89 11.12 -0.14 5.46
C VAL A 89 10.51 -0.84 4.25
N GLN A 90 11.28 -1.74 3.62
CA GLN A 90 10.94 -2.31 2.32
C GLN A 90 9.53 -2.92 2.28
N GLN A 91 9.14 -3.69 3.28
CA GLN A 91 7.80 -4.28 3.37
C GLN A 91 6.66 -3.24 3.39
N PHE A 92 6.89 -2.09 4.03
CA PHE A 92 5.94 -0.99 4.08
C PHE A 92 5.87 -0.28 2.73
N SER A 93 7.04 0.09 2.18
CA SER A 93 7.15 0.74 0.87
C SER A 93 6.49 -0.11 -0.22
N ASP A 94 6.82 -1.39 -0.31
CA ASP A 94 6.31 -2.27 -1.36
C ASP A 94 4.78 -2.38 -1.28
N THR A 95 4.24 -2.55 -0.07
CA THR A 95 2.78 -2.55 0.12
C THR A 95 2.14 -1.21 -0.30
N ALA A 96 2.69 -0.08 0.16
CA ALA A 96 2.13 1.24 -0.16
C ALA A 96 2.15 1.55 -1.68
N PHE A 97 3.20 1.12 -2.37
CA PHE A 97 3.33 1.26 -3.81
C PHE A 97 2.44 0.28 -4.59
N ASP A 98 2.10 -0.87 -4.04
CA ASP A 98 1.23 -1.86 -4.69
C ASP A 98 -0.26 -1.54 -4.52
N LEU A 99 -0.64 -0.85 -3.43
CA LEU A 99 -2.00 -0.40 -3.18
C LEU A 99 -2.50 0.60 -4.25
N LYS A 100 -3.78 0.54 -4.58
CA LYS A 100 -4.44 1.60 -5.35
C LYS A 100 -4.64 2.84 -4.48
N VAL A 101 -4.72 4.03 -5.10
CA VAL A 101 -5.10 5.26 -4.39
C VAL A 101 -6.49 5.08 -3.76
N GLY A 102 -6.61 5.41 -2.48
CA GLY A 102 -7.78 5.21 -1.64
C GLY A 102 -7.88 3.82 -0.98
N GLN A 103 -7.03 2.86 -1.38
CA GLN A 103 -7.09 1.50 -0.86
C GLN A 103 -6.38 1.39 0.50
N ILE A 104 -6.92 0.52 1.37
CA ILE A 104 -6.35 0.14 2.65
C ILE A 104 -5.71 -1.25 2.53
N SER A 105 -4.51 -1.45 3.09
CA SER A 105 -3.82 -2.73 3.12
C SER A 105 -4.40 -3.68 4.17
N ASP A 106 -4.08 -4.96 4.01
CA ASP A 106 -4.06 -5.87 5.15
C ASP A 106 -2.94 -5.50 6.14
N PRO A 107 -2.99 -6.02 7.39
CA PRO A 107 -1.96 -5.74 8.39
C PRO A 107 -0.57 -6.18 7.93
N VAL A 108 0.35 -5.23 7.82
CA VAL A 108 1.75 -5.44 7.41
C VAL A 108 2.65 -5.50 8.64
N GLY A 109 3.30 -6.64 8.86
CA GLY A 109 4.25 -6.81 9.95
C GLY A 109 5.62 -6.22 9.60
N THR A 110 6.20 -5.47 10.52
CA THR A 110 7.57 -4.93 10.41
C THR A 110 8.29 -5.05 11.76
N LYS A 111 9.56 -4.68 11.82
CA LYS A 111 10.32 -4.59 13.09
C LYS A 111 9.73 -3.64 14.13
N PHE A 112 8.85 -2.72 13.74
CA PHE A 112 8.23 -1.74 14.64
C PHE A 112 6.86 -2.20 15.19
N GLY A 113 6.29 -3.27 14.62
CA GLY A 113 4.93 -3.72 14.90
C GLY A 113 4.13 -3.91 13.62
N TRP A 114 2.81 -3.76 13.73
CA TRP A 114 1.85 -4.02 12.66
C TRP A 114 1.26 -2.72 12.12
N HIS A 115 1.28 -2.59 10.80
CA HIS A 115 0.83 -1.39 10.10
C HIS A 115 -0.43 -1.67 9.30
N ILE A 116 -1.38 -0.75 9.37
CA ILE A 116 -2.47 -0.64 8.40
C ILE A 116 -2.14 0.56 7.53
N ILE A 117 -2.06 0.38 6.21
CA ILE A 117 -1.57 1.40 5.28
C ILE A 117 -2.71 1.84 4.37
N LYS A 118 -2.89 3.13 4.16
CA LYS A 118 -3.83 3.72 3.21
C LYS A 118 -3.07 4.59 2.23
N THR A 119 -3.02 4.22 0.96
CA THR A 119 -2.35 5.04 -0.06
C THR A 119 -3.29 6.16 -0.51
N THR A 120 -2.89 7.42 -0.31
CA THR A 120 -3.73 8.60 -0.57
C THR A 120 -3.39 9.31 -1.88
N ALA A 121 -2.17 9.19 -2.39
CA ALA A 121 -1.78 9.69 -3.72
C ALA A 121 -0.53 8.96 -4.26
N LYS A 122 -0.30 9.06 -5.57
CA LYS A 122 0.87 8.55 -6.27
C LYS A 122 1.33 9.58 -7.32
N ARG A 123 2.64 9.72 -7.52
CA ARG A 123 3.22 10.61 -8.53
C ARG A 123 4.60 10.15 -9.00
#